data_AF-A0A6N3G5J9-F1
#
_entry.id   AF-A0A6N3G5J9-F1
#
_cell.length_a   1.000
_cell.length_b   1.000
_cell.length_c   1.000
_cell.angle_alpha   90.00
_cell.angle_beta   90.00
_cell.angle_gamma   90.00
#
_symmetry.space_group_name_H-M   'P 1'
#
loop_
_entity.id
_entity.type
_entity.pdbx_description
1 polymer ?
#
loop_
_entity_poly.entity_id
_entity_poly.type
_entity_poly.pdbx_seq_one_letter_code
_entity_poly.pdbx_strand_id
1 'polypeptide(L)'
;MIDQLKVAISEKDIDKARRVMISELLTTDYPHEVFRDAIDLADAYVIFETHDKEKLLSDPKDWTESYFEKLKDGLNNNFSKERFMKAYYVARKLEKETGTPKEESCPVSVYDEYKDFFLLAQIGAAVIGAAAVGIGVWLYKRNKKK
;
A
#
# COMPACT_ATOMS: atom_id res chain seq x y z
N MET A 1 -12.60 5.36 -14.56
CA MET A 1 -11.87 4.43 -13.67
C MET A 1 -12.78 3.51 -12.85
N ILE A 2 -13.57 3.97 -11.86
CA ILE A 2 -14.35 3.06 -10.97
C ILE A 2 -15.25 2.10 -11.75
N ASP A 3 -15.93 2.57 -12.80
CA ASP A 3 -16.78 1.69 -13.60
C ASP A 3 -15.97 0.62 -14.37
N GLN A 4 -14.77 0.96 -14.85
CA GLN A 4 -13.88 -0.02 -15.48
C GLN A 4 -13.35 -1.04 -14.48
N LEU A 5 -13.05 -0.61 -13.25
CA LEU A 5 -12.66 -1.50 -12.15
C LEU A 5 -13.81 -2.44 -11.79
N LYS A 6 -15.05 -1.91 -11.64
CA LYS A 6 -16.25 -2.72 -11.42
C LYS A 6 -16.50 -3.71 -12.54
N VAL A 7 -16.32 -3.31 -13.80
CA VAL A 7 -16.45 -4.20 -14.96
C VAL A 7 -15.41 -5.33 -14.88
N ALA A 8 -14.13 -5.01 -14.68
CA ALA A 8 -13.08 -6.03 -14.56
C ALA A 8 -13.34 -7.02 -13.41
N ILE A 9 -13.80 -6.51 -12.26
CA ILE A 9 -14.21 -7.31 -11.11
C ILE A 9 -15.40 -8.22 -11.48
N SER A 10 -16.42 -7.69 -12.16
CA SER A 10 -17.61 -8.45 -12.56
C SER A 10 -17.28 -9.56 -13.57
N GLU A 11 -16.28 -9.33 -14.42
CA GLU A 11 -15.73 -10.29 -15.37
C GLU A 11 -14.79 -11.31 -14.68
N LYS A 12 -14.50 -11.12 -13.38
CA LYS A 12 -13.52 -11.88 -12.60
C LYS A 12 -12.10 -11.83 -13.20
N ASP A 13 -11.80 -10.78 -13.95
CA ASP A 13 -10.49 -10.54 -14.55
C ASP A 13 -9.64 -9.70 -13.58
N ILE A 14 -8.99 -10.39 -12.65
CA ILE A 14 -8.15 -9.78 -11.62
C ILE A 14 -7.00 -9.01 -12.25
N ASP A 15 -6.37 -9.54 -13.31
CA ASP A 15 -5.24 -8.89 -13.96
C ASP A 15 -5.67 -7.58 -14.65
N LYS A 16 -6.86 -7.55 -15.26
CA LYS A 16 -7.44 -6.33 -15.81
C LYS A 16 -7.75 -5.32 -14.72
N ALA A 17 -8.29 -5.77 -13.58
CA ALA A 17 -8.56 -4.88 -12.45
C ALA A 17 -7.27 -4.23 -11.94
N ARG A 18 -6.20 -5.01 -11.75
CA ARG A 18 -4.87 -4.51 -11.35
C ARG A 18 -4.31 -3.52 -12.36
N ARG A 19 -4.39 -3.84 -13.65
CA ARG A 19 -3.95 -2.91 -14.72
C ARG A 19 -4.70 -1.59 -14.68
N VAL A 20 -6.02 -1.59 -14.51
CA VAL A 20 -6.84 -0.37 -14.38
C VAL A 20 -6.39 0.44 -13.19
N MET A 21 -6.14 -0.19 -12.04
CA MET A 21 -5.65 0.52 -10.85
C MET A 21 -4.29 1.19 -11.10
N ILE A 22 -3.33 0.48 -11.69
CA ILE A 22 -2.00 1.02 -12.01
C ILE A 22 -2.09 2.16 -13.02
N SER A 23 -2.79 1.94 -14.14
CA SER A 23 -2.81 2.88 -15.25
C SER A 23 -3.59 4.15 -14.93
N GLU A 24 -4.63 4.07 -14.10
CA GLU A 24 -5.49 5.21 -13.79
C GLU A 24 -5.03 5.92 -12.52
N LEU A 25 -4.92 5.22 -11.39
CA LEU A 25 -4.72 5.87 -10.09
C LEU A 25 -3.28 6.36 -9.88
N LEU A 26 -2.29 5.74 -10.53
CA LEU A 26 -0.90 6.21 -10.40
C LEU A 26 -0.56 7.36 -11.36
N THR A 27 -1.31 7.52 -12.44
CA THR A 27 -1.03 8.52 -13.49
C THR A 27 -1.96 9.74 -13.46
N THR A 28 -3.12 9.61 -12.80
CA THR A 28 -4.15 10.65 -12.79
C THR A 28 -4.43 11.10 -11.37
N ASP A 29 -4.46 12.42 -11.19
CA ASP A 29 -4.88 13.06 -9.93
C ASP A 29 -6.40 12.99 -9.79
N TYR A 30 -6.86 11.94 -9.12
CA TYR A 30 -8.26 11.78 -8.75
C TYR A 30 -8.54 12.43 -7.39
N PRO A 31 -9.78 12.92 -7.17
CA PRO A 31 -10.23 13.33 -5.84
C PRO A 31 -10.01 12.20 -4.82
N HIS A 32 -9.68 12.56 -3.58
CA HIS A 32 -9.37 11.59 -2.52
C HIS A 32 -10.47 10.54 -2.33
N GLU A 33 -11.74 10.94 -2.43
CA GLU A 33 -12.90 10.06 -2.31
C GLU A 33 -12.89 8.95 -3.37
N VAL A 34 -12.56 9.31 -4.62
CA VAL A 34 -12.50 8.35 -5.74
C VAL A 34 -11.35 7.35 -5.54
N PHE A 35 -10.22 7.81 -5.00
CA PHE A 35 -9.12 6.94 -4.63
C PHE A 35 -9.53 5.96 -3.53
N ARG A 36 -10.13 6.46 -2.44
CA ARG A 36 -10.59 5.66 -1.31
C ARG A 36 -11.59 4.59 -1.76
N ASP A 37 -12.61 4.97 -2.52
CA ASP A 37 -13.63 4.05 -3.04
C ASP A 37 -13.01 2.93 -3.89
N ALA A 38 -12.00 3.25 -4.70
CA ALA A 38 -11.30 2.26 -5.51
C ALA A 38 -10.48 1.28 -4.66
N ILE A 39 -9.83 1.75 -3.58
CA ILE A 39 -9.10 0.90 -2.64
C ILE A 39 -10.06 -0.01 -1.88
N ASP A 40 -11.17 0.53 -1.36
CA ASP A 40 -12.17 -0.23 -0.61
C ASP A 40 -12.82 -1.31 -1.49
N LEU A 41 -13.10 -0.97 -2.76
CA LEU A 41 -13.59 -1.92 -3.74
C LEU A 41 -12.56 -3.02 -4.04
N ALA A 42 -11.29 -2.66 -4.25
CA ALA A 42 -10.25 -3.65 -4.53
C ALA A 42 -10.00 -4.61 -3.35
N ASP A 43 -10.13 -4.11 -2.12
CA ASP A 43 -10.03 -4.89 -0.88
C ASP A 43 -11.20 -5.89 -0.74
N ALA A 44 -12.42 -5.41 -0.94
CA ALA A 44 -13.64 -6.22 -0.84
C ALA A 44 -13.67 -7.40 -1.82
N TYR A 45 -13.04 -7.23 -2.99
CA TYR A 45 -12.95 -8.26 -4.02
C TYR A 45 -11.61 -9.01 -4.04
N VAL A 46 -10.76 -8.82 -3.01
CA VAL A 46 -9.51 -9.56 -2.80
C VAL A 46 -8.58 -9.46 -4.03
N ILE A 47 -8.50 -8.26 -4.61
CA ILE A 47 -7.63 -7.98 -5.78
C ILE A 47 -6.17 -7.90 -5.34
N PHE A 48 -5.95 -7.38 -4.13
CA PHE A 48 -4.63 -7.25 -3.53
C PHE A 48 -4.06 -8.58 -3.09
N GLU A 49 -2.76 -8.72 -3.30
CA GLU A 49 -2.00 -9.85 -2.81
C GLU A 49 -1.44 -9.55 -1.42
N THR A 50 -1.15 -10.61 -0.67
CA THR A 50 -0.38 -10.49 0.57
C THR A 50 0.96 -9.85 0.27
N HIS A 51 1.32 -8.83 1.02
CA HIS A 51 2.61 -8.15 0.88
C HIS A 51 3.79 -9.10 1.13
N ASP A 52 4.79 -9.01 0.27
CA ASP A 52 5.98 -9.88 0.27
C ASP A 52 7.03 -9.53 1.35
N LYS A 53 6.71 -8.56 2.20
CA LYS A 53 7.56 -8.02 3.28
C LYS A 53 8.74 -7.18 2.78
N GLU A 54 8.73 -6.72 1.53
CA GLU A 54 9.69 -5.73 1.04
C GLU A 54 9.68 -4.49 1.95
N LYS A 55 10.86 -3.98 2.30
CA LYS A 55 10.96 -2.76 3.08
C LYS A 55 10.72 -1.54 2.18
N LEU A 56 9.57 -0.91 2.33
CA LEU A 56 9.24 0.35 1.67
C LEU A 56 9.90 1.55 2.39
N LEU A 57 10.39 2.54 1.64
CA LEU A 57 11.08 3.72 2.18
C LEU A 57 10.11 4.62 2.94
N SER A 58 10.36 4.88 4.22
CA SER A 58 9.46 5.66 5.05
C SER A 58 9.59 7.18 4.86
N ASP A 59 10.81 7.69 4.60
CA ASP A 59 11.07 9.13 4.52
C ASP A 59 10.65 9.70 3.15
N PRO A 60 9.75 10.70 3.09
CA PRO A 60 9.39 11.38 1.84
C PRO A 60 10.57 11.96 1.07
N LYS A 61 11.66 12.34 1.75
CA LYS A 61 12.86 12.91 1.11
C LYS A 61 13.55 11.93 0.17
N ASP A 62 13.40 10.63 0.45
CA ASP A 62 14.01 9.57 -0.35
C ASP A 62 13.12 9.11 -1.51
N TRP A 63 11.90 9.65 -1.63
CA TRP A 63 11.00 9.33 -2.74
C TRP A 63 11.37 10.13 -3.98
N THR A 64 12.17 9.47 -4.80
CA THR A 64 12.64 9.94 -6.10
C THR A 64 11.86 9.27 -7.24
N GLU A 65 11.99 9.80 -8.46
CA GLU A 65 11.46 9.15 -9.67
C GLU A 65 11.96 7.70 -9.82
N SER A 66 13.24 7.46 -9.53
CA SER A 66 13.81 6.10 -9.55
C SER A 66 13.15 5.17 -8.53
N TYR A 67 12.75 5.71 -7.36
CA TYR A 67 12.01 4.93 -6.37
C TYR A 67 10.58 4.64 -6.84
N PHE A 68 9.94 5.60 -7.50
CA PHE A 68 8.61 5.40 -8.07
C PHE A 68 8.59 4.30 -9.15
N GLU A 69 9.54 4.32 -10.08
CA GLU A 69 9.63 3.27 -11.11
C GLU A 69 9.88 1.88 -10.50
N LYS A 70 10.72 1.79 -9.45
CA LYS A 70 10.89 0.53 -8.70
C LYS A 70 9.59 0.02 -8.08
N LEU A 71 8.75 0.92 -7.54
CA LEU A 71 7.45 0.52 -6.99
C LEU A 71 6.51 0.02 -8.09
N LYS A 72 6.49 0.67 -9.25
CA LYS A 72 5.71 0.22 -10.42
C LYS A 72 6.15 -1.16 -10.92
N ASP A 73 7.45 -1.38 -11.03
CA ASP A 73 7.99 -2.70 -11.38
C ASP A 73 7.63 -3.75 -10.32
N GLY A 74 7.71 -3.39 -9.03
CA GLY A 74 7.29 -4.24 -7.93
C GLY A 74 5.81 -4.62 -7.99
N LEU A 75 4.93 -3.72 -8.40
CA LEU A 75 3.49 -3.98 -8.52
C LEU A 75 3.16 -5.06 -9.58
N ASN A 76 4.01 -5.24 -10.59
CA ASN A 76 3.85 -6.33 -11.55
C ASN A 76 4.21 -7.70 -10.96
N ASN A 77 5.05 -7.73 -9.91
CA ASN A 77 5.50 -8.96 -9.26
C ASN A 77 4.69 -9.32 -8.02
N ASN A 78 4.32 -8.33 -7.21
CA ASN A 78 3.39 -8.48 -6.10
C ASN A 78 2.51 -7.24 -5.98
N PHE A 79 1.22 -7.41 -6.30
CA PHE A 79 0.23 -6.36 -6.29
C PHE A 79 -0.40 -6.21 -4.90
N SER A 80 0.41 -5.83 -3.92
CA SER A 80 -0.03 -5.63 -2.54
C SER A 80 -0.56 -4.22 -2.32
N LYS A 81 -1.50 -4.12 -1.37
CA LYS A 81 -2.14 -2.85 -1.00
C LYS A 81 -1.11 -1.84 -0.50
N GLU A 82 -0.17 -2.29 0.32
CA GLU A 82 0.91 -1.48 0.90
C GLU A 82 1.80 -0.87 -0.19
N ARG A 83 2.24 -1.69 -1.16
CA ARG A 83 3.06 -1.22 -2.29
C ARG A 83 2.28 -0.25 -3.16
N PHE A 84 1.01 -0.56 -3.44
CA PHE A 84 0.17 0.29 -4.28
C PHE A 84 -0.09 1.66 -3.66
N MET A 85 -0.48 1.68 -2.37
CA MET A 85 -0.66 2.92 -1.60
C MET A 85 0.64 3.73 -1.57
N LYS A 86 1.79 3.06 -1.40
CA LYS A 86 3.09 3.74 -1.43
C LYS A 86 3.38 4.36 -2.79
N ALA A 87 3.15 3.63 -3.88
CA ALA A 87 3.33 4.13 -5.24
C ALA A 87 2.44 5.36 -5.50
N TYR A 88 1.17 5.30 -5.10
CA TYR A 88 0.23 6.42 -5.24
C TYR A 88 0.77 7.70 -4.57
N TYR A 89 1.16 7.61 -3.31
CA TYR A 89 1.62 8.79 -2.59
C TYR A 89 2.97 9.32 -3.09
N VAL A 90 3.86 8.44 -3.55
CA VAL A 90 5.10 8.85 -4.22
C VAL A 90 4.77 9.64 -5.49
N ALA A 91 3.84 9.16 -6.32
CA ALA A 91 3.41 9.87 -7.52
C ALA A 91 2.85 11.27 -7.20
N ARG A 92 1.95 11.38 -6.20
CA ARG A 92 1.37 12.67 -5.79
C ARG A 92 2.44 13.65 -5.30
N LYS A 93 3.47 13.17 -4.60
CA LYS A 93 4.59 14.01 -4.16
C LYS A 93 5.37 14.54 -5.36
N LEU A 94 5.74 13.67 -6.30
CA LEU A 94 6.53 14.02 -7.47
C LEU A 94 5.79 15.00 -8.41
N GLU A 95 4.48 14.85 -8.56
CA GLU A 95 3.66 15.81 -9.32
C GLU A 95 3.64 17.22 -8.69
N LYS A 96 3.60 17.31 -7.35
CA LYS A 96 3.68 18.60 -6.64
C LYS A 96 5.04 19.28 -6.81
N GLU A 97 6.13 18.50 -6.84
CA GLU A 97 7.48 19.01 -7.05
C GLU A 97 7.72 19.49 -8.49
N THR A 98 6.99 18.95 -9.48
CA THR A 98 7.15 19.27 -10.91
C THR A 98 6.23 20.40 -11.43
N GLY A 99 5.34 20.94 -10.60
CA GLY A 99 4.80 22.29 -10.81
C GLY A 99 3.62 22.46 -11.77
N THR A 100 2.70 21.49 -11.86
CA THR A 100 1.33 21.78 -12.34
C THR A 100 0.31 21.53 -11.23
N PRO A 101 0.06 22.54 -10.37
CA PRO A 101 -0.97 22.40 -9.34
C PRO A 101 -2.34 22.31 -10.02
N LYS A 102 -2.96 21.12 -9.97
CA LYS A 102 -4.41 21.00 -10.16
C LYS A 102 -5.07 21.48 -8.87
N GLU A 103 -6.00 22.42 -8.97
CA GLU A 103 -6.62 23.14 -7.85
C GLU A 103 -7.34 22.24 -6.81
N GLU A 104 -7.52 20.95 -7.10
CA GLU A 104 -8.13 19.96 -6.19
C GLU A 104 -7.10 18.98 -5.59
N SER A 105 -5.81 19.34 -5.55
CA SER A 105 -4.77 18.43 -5.05
C SER A 105 -5.05 18.04 -3.60
N CYS A 106 -5.13 16.74 -3.34
CA CYS A 106 -5.33 16.19 -1.99
C CYS A 106 -4.29 16.80 -1.03
N PRO A 107 -4.71 17.42 0.11
CA PRO A 107 -3.78 18.02 1.04
C PRO A 107 -2.84 16.95 1.59
N VAL A 108 -1.55 17.31 1.71
CA VAL A 108 -0.50 16.43 2.23
C VAL A 108 -0.80 16.00 3.69
N SER A 109 -1.80 16.58 4.36
CA SER A 109 -2.23 16.16 5.70
C SER A 109 -2.75 14.72 5.76
N VAL A 110 -3.12 14.11 4.63
CA VAL A 110 -3.47 12.68 4.55
C VAL A 110 -2.25 11.77 4.81
N TYR A 111 -1.02 12.30 4.71
CA TYR A 111 0.18 11.55 5.06
C TYR A 111 0.23 11.15 6.52
N ASP A 112 -0.28 11.99 7.43
CA ASP A 112 -0.29 11.67 8.86
C ASP A 112 -1.33 10.58 9.18
N GLU A 113 -2.43 10.50 8.43
CA GLU A 113 -3.48 9.48 8.62
C GLU A 113 -3.03 8.08 8.17
N TYR A 114 -2.18 7.98 7.13
CA TYR A 114 -1.64 6.70 6.66
C TYR A 114 -0.26 6.36 7.24
N LYS A 115 0.38 7.30 7.95
CA LYS A 115 1.63 7.05 8.67
C LYS A 115 1.46 5.88 9.62
N ASP A 116 0.34 5.83 10.33
CA ASP A 116 -0.01 4.74 11.25
C ASP A 116 -0.18 3.40 10.53
N PHE A 117 -0.73 3.37 9.31
CA PHE A 117 -0.82 2.15 8.51
C PHE A 117 0.55 1.60 8.13
N PHE A 118 1.47 2.46 7.67
CA PHE A 118 2.84 2.05 7.35
C PHE A 118 3.68 1.72 8.61
N LEU A 119 3.43 2.39 9.73
CA LEU A 119 4.05 2.09 11.02
C LEU A 119 3.58 0.73 11.57
N LEU A 120 2.27 0.47 11.53
CA LEU A 120 1.66 -0.79 11.93
C LEU A 120 2.12 -1.95 11.05
N ALA A 121 2.29 -1.76 9.74
CA ALA A 121 2.83 -2.79 8.86
C ALA A 121 4.30 -3.15 9.22
N GLN A 122 5.11 -2.18 9.64
CA GLN A 122 6.46 -2.44 10.17
C GLN A 122 6.45 -3.12 11.55
N ILE A 123 5.53 -2.74 12.44
CA ILE A 123 5.43 -3.28 13.80
C ILE A 123 4.77 -4.68 13.81
N GLY A 124 3.85 -4.96 12.89
CA GLY A 124 3.16 -6.26 12.74
C GLY A 124 4.14 -7.40 12.46
N ALA A 125 5.26 -7.12 11.79
CA ALA A 125 6.35 -8.07 11.61
C ALA A 125 7.19 -8.30 12.89
N ALA A 126 7.23 -7.33 13.81
CA ALA A 126 8.04 -7.39 15.03
C ALA A 126 7.32 -8.00 16.24
N VAL A 127 5.99 -7.84 16.35
CA VAL A 127 5.24 -8.27 17.55
C VAL A 127 4.97 -9.78 17.60
N ILE A 128 4.90 -10.46 16.45
CA ILE A 128 4.70 -11.93 16.42
C ILE A 128 5.93 -12.66 17.01
N GLY A 129 7.13 -12.09 16.91
CA GLY A 129 8.36 -12.68 17.46
C GLY A 129 8.43 -12.61 18.98
N ALA A 130 8.01 -11.50 19.60
CA ALA A 130 8.20 -11.31 21.04
C ALA A 130 7.22 -12.11 21.90
N ALA A 131 5.95 -12.24 21.47
CA ALA A 131 4.94 -12.97 22.23
C ALA A 131 5.16 -14.50 22.19
N ALA A 132 5.60 -15.04 21.05
CA ALA A 132 5.85 -16.48 20.90
C ALA A 132 7.09 -16.95 21.69
N VAL A 133 8.16 -16.15 21.73
CA VAL A 133 9.39 -16.48 22.47
C VAL A 133 9.14 -16.43 23.99
N GLY A 134 8.36 -15.45 24.48
CA GLY A 134 8.04 -15.33 25.90
C GLY A 134 7.26 -16.53 26.46
N ILE A 135 6.25 -17.01 25.72
CA ILE A 135 5.43 -18.16 26.13
C ILE A 135 6.24 -19.47 26.09
N GLY A 136 7.04 -19.67 25.04
CA GLY A 136 7.88 -20.87 24.90
C GLY A 136 8.93 -21.01 26.01
N VAL A 137 9.61 -19.91 26.36
CA VAL A 137 10.62 -19.90 27.43
C VAL A 137 9.98 -20.12 28.80
N TRP A 138 8.79 -19.58 29.06
CA TRP A 138 8.07 -19.78 30.33
C TRP A 138 7.58 -21.23 30.51
N LEU A 139 7.00 -21.84 29.46
CA LEU A 139 6.57 -23.24 29.50
C LEU A 139 7.75 -24.21 29.67
N TYR A 140 8.88 -23.96 29.00
CA TYR A 140 10.08 -24.78 29.17
C TYR A 140 10.67 -24.70 30.59
N LYS A 141 10.74 -23.49 31.18
CA LYS A 141 11.21 -23.32 32.58
C LYS A 141 10.28 -23.98 33.60
N ARG A 142 8.97 -24.05 33.34
CA ARG A 142 7.99 -24.68 34.24
C ARG A 142 8.09 -26.21 34.23
N ASN A 143 8.44 -26.82 33.10
CA ASN A 143 8.58 -28.29 32.99
C ASN A 143 9.90 -28.84 33.56
N LYS A 144 10.95 -28.02 33.69
CA LYS A 144 12.23 -28.46 34.30
C LYS A 144 12.26 -28.40 35.83
N LYS A 145 11.19 -27.90 36.47
CA LYS A 145 11.06 -27.77 37.93
C LYS A 145 10.13 -28.83 38.55
N LYS A 146 9.80 -29.91 37.83
CA LYS A 146 9.13 -31.09 38.38
C LYS A 146 10.11 -32.26 38.41
#